data_AF-A0A6I5CDZ9-F1
#
_entry.id   AF-A0A6I5CDZ9-F1
#
_cell.length_a   1.000
_cell.length_b   1.000
_cell.length_c   1.000
_cell.angle_alpha   90.00
_cell.angle_beta   90.00
_cell.angle_gamma   90.00
#
_symmetry.space_group_name_H-M   'P 1'
#
loop_
_entity.id
_entity.type
_entity.pdbx_description
1 polymer ?
#
loop_
_entity_poly.entity_id
_entity_poly.type
_entity_poly.pdbx_seq_one_letter_code
_entity_poly.pdbx_strand_id
1 'polypeptide(L)'
;MSTSVVLRCNTVRGFSACATSLITDGTTQDEARAIGSVHGWRLVNGQDYCPACSGSKAKPRVIVAVNGATDGARARADLRLQTAGSSLLALVNGATPGRWRYSPEAMWNGPGPHFGEEFVAAGPVGRPVCVAATGPADEPQGMADAAYIACVDPDVGRAVTGVLHEAFDTVHQEHGLVETSLAQAALDLADAILGPEGER
;
A
#
# COMPACT_ATOMS: atom_id res chain seq x y z
N MET A 1 6.34 -20.15 -13.06
CA MET A 1 7.77 -20.46 -13.29
C MET A 1 8.37 -19.29 -14.06
N SER A 2 9.45 -18.68 -13.57
CA SER A 2 10.20 -17.66 -14.34
C SER A 2 11.31 -18.32 -15.14
N THR A 3 11.41 -17.99 -16.42
CA THR A 3 12.53 -18.39 -17.29
C THR A 3 13.48 -17.22 -17.40
N SER A 4 14.76 -17.40 -17.05
CA SER A 4 15.81 -16.40 -17.25
C SER A 4 16.88 -16.94 -18.20
N VAL A 5 17.43 -16.04 -19.00
CA VAL A 5 18.56 -16.33 -19.89
C VAL A 5 19.81 -15.66 -19.35
N VAL A 6 20.91 -16.40 -19.31
CA VAL A 6 22.19 -15.90 -18.80
C VAL A 6 23.19 -15.77 -19.95
N LEU A 7 23.61 -14.54 -20.24
CA LEU A 7 24.75 -14.27 -21.13
C LEU A 7 26.05 -14.38 -20.33
N ARG A 8 27.06 -15.03 -20.91
CA ARG A 8 28.40 -15.18 -20.30
C ARG A 8 29.45 -14.57 -21.21
N CYS A 9 30.39 -13.86 -20.62
CA CYS A 9 31.50 -13.30 -21.40
C CYS A 9 32.41 -14.44 -21.90
N ASN A 10 32.69 -14.46 -23.19
CA ASN A 10 33.53 -15.48 -23.84
C ASN A 10 35.02 -15.11 -23.89
N THR A 11 35.45 -14.09 -23.15
CA THR A 11 36.86 -13.68 -23.14
C THR A 11 37.70 -14.59 -22.27
N VAL A 12 38.81 -15.07 -22.80
CA VAL A 12 39.86 -15.79 -22.05
C VAL A 12 41.14 -14.95 -22.08
N ARG A 13 41.77 -14.75 -20.92
CA ARG A 13 43.06 -14.06 -20.77
C ARG A 13 44.06 -15.00 -20.10
N GLY A 14 44.97 -15.56 -20.89
CA GLY A 14 45.95 -16.55 -20.39
C GLY A 14 45.24 -17.80 -19.85
N PHE A 15 45.38 -18.07 -18.56
CA PHE A 15 44.77 -19.23 -17.88
C PHE A 15 43.42 -18.93 -17.20
N SER A 16 42.84 -17.73 -17.37
CA SER A 16 41.55 -17.38 -16.75
C SER A 16 40.53 -16.90 -17.76
N ALA A 17 39.29 -17.37 -17.60
CA ALA A 17 38.13 -16.86 -18.33
C ALA A 17 37.51 -15.67 -17.58
N CYS A 18 36.93 -14.73 -18.33
CA CYS A 18 36.15 -13.65 -17.76
C CYS A 18 34.90 -14.22 -17.11
N ALA A 19 34.76 -14.05 -15.79
CA ALA A 19 33.63 -14.55 -15.02
C ALA A 19 32.37 -13.68 -15.12
N THR A 20 32.40 -12.59 -15.90
CA THR A 20 31.26 -11.69 -16.02
C THR A 20 30.10 -12.39 -16.72
N SER A 21 28.94 -12.37 -16.07
CA SER A 21 27.67 -12.84 -16.63
C SER A 21 26.62 -11.74 -16.50
N LEU A 22 25.62 -11.78 -17.38
CA LEU A 22 24.43 -10.96 -17.33
C LEU A 22 23.22 -11.90 -17.31
N ILE A 23 22.40 -11.76 -16.28
CA ILE A 23 21.13 -12.48 -16.17
C ILE A 23 20.05 -11.53 -16.67
N THR A 24 19.23 -11.97 -17.62
CA THR A 24 18.13 -11.19 -18.18
C THR A 24 16.80 -11.92 -18.00
N ASP A 25 15.71 -11.16 -17.99
CA ASP A 25 14.32 -11.62 -18.07
C ASP A 25 13.87 -11.97 -19.50
N GLY A 26 14.73 -11.75 -20.49
CA GLY A 26 14.52 -12.23 -21.86
C GLY A 26 14.19 -13.72 -21.89
N THR A 27 13.13 -14.06 -22.62
CA THR A 27 12.64 -15.44 -22.79
C THR A 27 13.40 -16.17 -23.90
N THR A 28 14.16 -15.43 -24.71
CA THR A 28 15.04 -15.95 -25.77
C THR A 28 16.46 -15.38 -25.67
N GLN A 29 17.44 -16.01 -26.33
CA GLN A 29 18.81 -15.48 -26.40
C GLN A 29 18.89 -14.13 -27.12
N ASP A 30 18.05 -13.90 -28.13
CA ASP A 30 18.10 -12.65 -28.89
C ASP A 30 17.49 -11.50 -28.10
N GLU A 31 16.43 -11.74 -27.32
CA GLU A 31 15.91 -10.79 -26.33
C GLU A 31 16.96 -10.45 -25.27
N ALA A 32 17.63 -11.48 -24.72
CA ALA A 32 18.70 -11.29 -23.75
C ALA A 32 19.85 -10.43 -24.31
N ARG A 33 20.22 -10.63 -25.57
CA ARG A 33 21.25 -9.83 -26.27
C ARG A 33 20.78 -8.41 -26.55
N ALA A 34 19.51 -8.22 -26.91
CA ALA A 34 18.93 -6.89 -27.09
C ALA A 34 19.03 -6.08 -25.79
N ILE A 35 18.61 -6.67 -24.66
CA ILE A 35 18.76 -6.08 -23.31
C ILE A 35 20.23 -5.82 -22.99
N GLY A 36 21.09 -6.82 -23.20
CA GLY A 36 22.53 -6.70 -22.95
C GLY A 36 23.20 -5.58 -23.73
N SER A 37 22.77 -5.32 -24.97
CA SER A 37 23.35 -4.28 -25.84
C SER A 37 23.20 -2.87 -25.26
N VAL A 38 22.06 -2.58 -24.60
CA VAL A 38 21.81 -1.32 -23.87
C VAL A 38 22.80 -1.14 -22.72
N HIS A 39 23.28 -2.25 -22.15
CA HIS A 39 24.24 -2.26 -21.04
C HIS A 39 25.68 -2.43 -21.50
N GLY A 40 25.95 -2.35 -22.81
CA GLY A 40 27.30 -2.40 -23.38
C GLY A 40 27.85 -3.80 -23.65
N TRP A 41 27.02 -4.85 -23.53
CA TRP A 41 27.37 -6.16 -24.05
C TRP A 41 27.38 -6.14 -25.57
N ARG A 42 28.25 -6.94 -26.18
CA ARG A 42 28.35 -7.05 -27.63
C ARG A 42 28.39 -8.50 -28.07
N LEU A 43 27.66 -8.80 -29.14
CA LEU A 43 27.81 -10.04 -29.89
C LEU A 43 28.80 -9.79 -31.03
N VAL A 44 29.92 -10.51 -31.06
CA VAL A 44 30.89 -10.46 -32.15
C VAL A 44 31.20 -11.89 -32.57
N ASN A 45 31.03 -12.21 -33.86
CA ASN A 45 31.27 -13.56 -34.39
C ASN A 45 30.56 -14.69 -33.62
N GLY A 46 29.33 -14.44 -33.15
CA GLY A 46 28.55 -15.41 -32.37
C GLY A 46 28.98 -15.55 -30.91
N GLN A 47 29.91 -14.73 -30.42
CA GLN A 47 30.37 -14.73 -29.04
C GLN A 47 29.94 -13.47 -28.29
N ASP A 48 29.47 -13.63 -27.06
CA ASP A 48 29.07 -12.54 -26.18
C ASP A 48 30.27 -12.00 -25.39
N TYR A 49 30.42 -10.68 -25.36
CA TYR A 49 31.48 -9.97 -24.65
C TYR A 49 30.88 -8.93 -23.69
N CYS A 50 31.30 -8.96 -22.43
CA CYS A 50 30.87 -7.98 -21.43
C CYS A 50 31.42 -6.57 -21.73
N PRO A 51 30.88 -5.50 -21.11
CA PRO A 51 31.30 -4.13 -21.39
C PRO A 51 32.81 -3.89 -21.23
N ALA A 52 33.40 -4.49 -20.18
CA ALA A 52 34.82 -4.36 -19.90
C ALA A 52 35.70 -5.05 -20.97
N CYS A 53 35.27 -6.20 -21.48
CA CYS A 53 36.02 -6.94 -22.51
C CYS A 53 35.75 -6.43 -23.93
N SER A 54 34.59 -5.80 -24.17
CA SER A 54 34.22 -5.22 -25.46
C SER A 54 34.75 -3.79 -25.67
N GLY A 55 35.44 -3.22 -24.67
CA GLY A 55 35.93 -1.84 -24.70
C GLY A 55 34.81 -0.80 -24.59
N SER A 56 33.61 -1.19 -24.16
CA SER A 56 32.50 -0.28 -23.96
C SER A 56 32.78 0.66 -22.80
N LYS A 57 32.54 1.97 -23.00
CA LYS A 57 32.58 2.99 -21.94
C LYS A 57 31.29 3.01 -21.11
N ALA A 58 30.29 2.21 -21.47
CA ALA A 58 29.12 2.03 -20.65
C ALA A 58 29.57 1.45 -19.31
N LYS A 59 29.41 2.22 -18.23
CA LYS A 59 29.53 1.67 -16.88
C LYS A 59 28.31 0.75 -16.71
N PRO A 60 28.45 -0.58 -16.65
CA PRO A 60 27.33 -1.42 -16.32
C PRO A 60 26.87 -0.97 -14.95
N ARG A 61 25.72 -0.28 -14.90
CA ARG A 61 24.97 -0.25 -13.66
C ARG A 61 24.67 -1.71 -13.40
N VAL A 62 25.01 -2.20 -12.20
CA VAL A 62 24.44 -3.45 -11.73
C VAL A 62 22.93 -3.22 -11.78
N ILE A 63 22.31 -3.64 -12.88
CA ILE A 63 20.89 -3.85 -12.91
C ILE A 63 20.77 -5.26 -12.41
N VAL A 64 20.68 -5.38 -11.08
CA VAL A 64 19.86 -6.45 -10.56
C VAL A 64 18.52 -6.17 -11.23
N ALA A 65 18.11 -7.03 -12.16
CA ALA A 65 16.69 -7.18 -12.42
C ALA A 65 16.11 -7.72 -11.11
N VAL A 66 15.96 -6.84 -10.12
CA VAL A 66 14.93 -6.97 -9.12
C VAL A 66 13.69 -6.98 -9.99
N ASN A 67 12.89 -8.04 -9.93
CA ASN A 67 11.53 -7.98 -10.47
C ASN A 67 10.96 -6.62 -10.02
N GLY A 68 10.82 -5.70 -10.97
CA GLY A 68 10.88 -4.28 -10.67
C GLY A 68 9.78 -3.91 -9.70
N ALA A 69 10.14 -3.38 -8.53
CA ALA A 69 9.28 -2.76 -7.52
C ALA A 69 8.03 -3.55 -7.06
N THR A 70 7.78 -4.73 -7.62
CA THR A 70 6.53 -5.46 -7.47
C THR A 70 6.62 -6.30 -6.22
N ASP A 71 7.65 -7.10 -6.00
CA ASP A 71 7.73 -7.88 -4.75
C ASP A 71 7.77 -7.01 -3.49
N GLY A 72 8.38 -5.81 -3.55
CA GLY A 72 8.39 -4.86 -2.43
C GLY A 72 7.10 -4.05 -2.26
N ALA A 73 6.39 -3.72 -3.35
CA ALA A 73 5.08 -3.05 -3.29
C ALA A 73 3.95 -4.05 -2.96
N ARG A 74 4.04 -5.27 -3.48
CA ARG A 74 3.14 -6.41 -3.25
C ARG A 74 3.26 -6.93 -1.82
N ALA A 75 4.49 -7.12 -1.31
CA ALA A 75 4.75 -7.42 0.10
C ALA A 75 4.61 -6.19 1.04
N ARG A 76 4.27 -5.01 0.49
CA ARG A 76 3.77 -3.88 1.27
C ARG A 76 2.26 -3.79 1.24
N ALA A 77 1.59 -4.23 0.17
CA ALA A 77 0.15 -4.18 0.05
C ALA A 77 -0.52 -5.06 1.13
N ASP A 78 -0.07 -6.31 1.24
CA ASP A 78 -0.49 -7.21 2.32
C ASP A 78 -0.19 -6.64 3.71
N LEU A 79 1.02 -6.13 3.94
CA LEU A 79 1.41 -5.54 5.22
C LEU A 79 0.60 -4.28 5.55
N ARG A 80 0.28 -3.44 4.56
CA ARG A 80 -0.54 -2.24 4.73
C ARG A 80 -1.98 -2.60 5.09
N LEU A 81 -2.58 -3.55 4.36
CA LEU A 81 -3.93 -4.05 4.65
C LEU A 81 -3.99 -4.65 6.07
N GLN A 82 -3.02 -5.48 6.43
CA GLN A 82 -2.93 -6.08 7.77
C GLN A 82 -2.76 -5.01 8.86
N THR A 83 -1.86 -4.04 8.65
CA THR A 83 -1.58 -2.97 9.62
C THR A 83 -2.77 -2.04 9.79
N ALA A 84 -3.41 -1.64 8.70
CA ALA A 84 -4.61 -0.81 8.72
C ALA A 84 -5.77 -1.54 9.41
N GLY A 85 -6.02 -2.80 9.04
CA GLY A 85 -7.07 -3.62 9.66
C GLY A 85 -6.85 -3.78 11.16
N SER A 86 -5.63 -4.08 11.58
CA SER A 86 -5.30 -4.25 13.01
C SER A 86 -5.42 -2.93 13.78
N SER A 87 -4.96 -1.82 13.19
CA SER A 87 -5.05 -0.49 13.81
C SER A 87 -6.50 -0.04 13.96
N LEU A 88 -7.31 -0.20 12.90
CA LEU A 88 -8.72 0.17 12.93
C LEU A 88 -9.50 -0.71 13.92
N LEU A 89 -9.27 -2.03 13.91
CA LEU A 89 -9.96 -2.94 14.82
C LEU A 89 -9.68 -2.59 16.29
N ALA A 90 -8.45 -2.19 16.62
CA ALA A 90 -8.10 -1.72 17.96
C ALA A 90 -8.90 -0.48 18.35
N LEU A 91 -9.01 0.52 17.45
CA LEU A 91 -9.80 1.73 17.67
C LEU A 91 -11.30 1.41 17.84
N VAL A 92 -11.84 0.55 16.97
CA VAL A 92 -13.24 0.11 17.00
C VAL A 92 -13.58 -0.62 18.29
N ASN A 93 -12.68 -1.45 18.80
CA ASN A 93 -12.89 -2.15 20.07
C ASN A 93 -12.79 -1.22 21.30
N GLY A 94 -12.11 -0.07 21.16
CA GLY A 94 -12.07 0.97 22.19
C GLY A 94 -13.17 2.03 22.08
N ALA A 95 -13.93 2.05 20.99
CA ALA A 95 -14.97 3.04 20.72
C ALA A 95 -16.18 2.86 21.63
N THR A 96 -16.88 3.97 21.93
CA THR A 96 -18.12 3.93 22.71
C THR A 96 -19.15 3.02 22.03
N PRO A 97 -19.68 1.99 22.72
CA PRO A 97 -20.48 0.96 22.09
C PRO A 97 -21.86 1.46 21.67
N GLY A 98 -22.40 0.79 20.65
CA GLY A 98 -23.72 1.04 20.10
C GLY A 98 -23.72 2.09 18.99
N ARG A 99 -24.87 2.19 18.31
CA ARG A 99 -25.05 3.08 17.17
C ARG A 99 -24.85 4.54 17.57
N TRP A 100 -24.00 5.22 16.81
CA TRP A 100 -23.80 6.65 16.95
C TRP A 100 -24.92 7.40 16.22
N ARG A 101 -25.36 8.52 16.78
CA ARG A 101 -26.43 9.32 16.23
C ARG A 101 -26.13 10.81 16.37
N TYR A 102 -26.57 11.54 15.37
CA TYR A 102 -26.62 12.99 15.36
C TYR A 102 -28.08 13.43 15.33
N SER A 103 -28.42 14.50 16.04
CA SER A 103 -29.76 15.08 16.08
C SER A 103 -29.62 16.61 16.00
N PRO A 104 -29.97 17.25 14.87
CA PRO A 104 -29.81 18.70 14.69
C PRO A 104 -30.71 19.51 15.63
N GLU A 105 -31.77 18.91 16.15
CA GLU A 105 -32.67 19.56 17.12
C GLU A 105 -32.13 19.53 18.56
N ALA A 106 -31.01 18.82 18.80
CA ALA A 106 -30.43 18.65 20.11
C ALA A 106 -29.01 19.22 20.13
N MET A 107 -28.70 20.01 21.15
CA MET A 107 -27.37 20.57 21.39
C MET A 107 -26.74 19.95 22.63
N TRP A 108 -25.43 19.80 22.62
CA TRP A 108 -24.68 19.37 23.78
C TRP A 108 -24.50 20.53 24.75
N ASN A 109 -24.90 20.29 26.01
CA ASN A 109 -24.73 21.22 27.12
C ASN A 109 -23.90 20.52 28.22
N GLY A 110 -22.67 20.16 27.86
CA GLY A 110 -21.76 19.46 28.75
C GLY A 110 -21.20 20.36 29.85
N PRO A 111 -20.44 19.79 30.81
CA PRO A 111 -19.74 20.58 31.81
C PRO A 111 -18.62 21.42 31.17
N GLY A 112 -18.42 22.64 31.67
CA GLY A 112 -17.36 23.55 31.21
C GLY A 112 -17.84 24.55 30.15
N PRO A 113 -16.95 25.06 29.27
CA PRO A 113 -17.30 26.05 28.24
C PRO A 113 -18.06 25.46 27.04
N HIS A 114 -18.27 24.14 27.00
CA HIS A 114 -18.92 23.39 25.93
C HIS A 114 -20.45 23.43 26.05
N PHE A 115 -21.01 24.62 25.85
CA PHE A 115 -22.45 24.87 25.88
C PHE A 115 -22.95 25.22 24.48
N GLY A 116 -24.02 24.55 24.04
CA GLY A 116 -24.60 24.78 22.72
C GLY A 116 -23.66 24.35 21.60
N GLU A 117 -23.21 23.09 21.61
CA GLU A 117 -22.39 22.51 20.54
C GLU A 117 -23.15 21.42 19.77
N GLU A 118 -22.85 21.31 18.48
CA GLU A 118 -23.19 20.14 17.67
C GLU A 118 -22.46 18.92 18.22
N PHE A 119 -23.16 17.79 18.33
CA PHE A 119 -22.59 16.60 18.95
C PHE A 119 -23.12 15.29 18.42
N VAL A 120 -22.28 14.27 18.53
CA VAL A 120 -22.64 12.88 18.27
C VAL A 120 -22.81 12.15 19.58
N ALA A 121 -23.88 11.37 19.68
CA ALA A 121 -24.22 10.59 20.86
C ALA A 121 -24.19 9.08 20.58
N ALA A 122 -23.82 8.31 21.59
CA ALA A 122 -23.97 6.86 21.64
C ALA A 122 -24.85 6.42 22.82
N GLY A 123 -25.27 5.16 22.83
CA GLY A 123 -26.08 4.57 23.91
C GLY A 123 -27.57 4.93 23.87
N PRO A 124 -28.37 4.65 24.90
CA PRO A 124 -29.82 4.86 24.89
C PRO A 124 -30.23 6.34 24.76
N VAL A 125 -31.37 6.64 24.12
CA VAL A 125 -31.88 8.02 23.94
C VAL A 125 -32.08 8.75 25.27
N GLY A 126 -32.50 8.04 26.33
CA GLY A 126 -32.73 8.63 27.65
C GLY A 126 -31.45 8.89 28.47
N ARG A 127 -30.29 8.37 28.05
CA ARG A 127 -29.00 8.61 28.71
C ARG A 127 -27.85 8.51 27.70
N PRO A 128 -27.80 9.44 26.74
CA PRO A 128 -26.77 9.44 25.72
C PRO A 128 -25.40 9.76 26.33
N VAL A 129 -24.36 9.17 25.76
CA VAL A 129 -22.97 9.56 26.00
C VAL A 129 -22.52 10.37 24.79
N CYS A 130 -22.02 11.59 25.01
CA CYS A 130 -21.39 12.37 23.95
C CYS A 130 -20.08 11.67 23.53
N VAL A 131 -19.94 11.37 22.24
CA VAL A 131 -18.73 10.75 21.67
C VAL A 131 -17.85 11.77 20.96
N ALA A 132 -18.45 12.83 20.41
CA ALA A 132 -17.74 13.93 19.78
C ALA A 132 -18.61 15.19 19.85
N ALA A 133 -17.97 16.34 20.08
CA ALA A 133 -18.53 17.66 19.81
C ALA A 133 -17.78 18.25 18.61
N THR A 134 -18.50 18.82 17.66
CA THR A 134 -17.95 19.15 16.33
C THR A 134 -17.91 20.64 16.04
N GLY A 135 -18.62 21.46 16.79
CA GLY A 135 -18.63 22.92 16.63
C GLY A 135 -19.79 23.57 17.36
N PRO A 136 -19.92 24.91 17.29
CA PRO A 136 -21.07 25.62 17.82
C PRO A 136 -22.39 25.14 17.19
N ALA A 137 -23.47 25.17 17.96
CA ALA A 137 -24.80 24.83 17.48
C ALA A 137 -25.20 25.71 16.29
N ASP A 138 -25.92 25.11 15.34
CA ASP A 138 -26.36 25.70 14.08
C ASP A 138 -25.22 26.16 13.16
N GLU A 139 -23.95 25.82 13.48
CA GLU A 139 -22.83 26.04 12.56
C GLU A 139 -22.88 25.00 11.43
N PRO A 140 -22.98 25.42 10.15
CA PRO A 140 -23.12 24.47 9.05
C PRO A 140 -22.02 23.40 8.95
N GLN A 141 -20.77 23.76 9.28
CA GLN A 141 -19.65 22.82 9.25
C GLN A 141 -19.73 21.83 10.40
N GLY A 142 -19.92 22.29 11.65
CA GLY A 142 -20.12 21.42 12.80
C GLY A 142 -21.27 20.43 12.62
N MET A 143 -22.38 20.87 12.04
CA MET A 143 -23.52 19.99 11.71
C MET A 143 -23.14 18.92 10.69
N ALA A 144 -22.41 19.29 9.63
CA ALA A 144 -21.97 18.36 8.60
C ALA A 144 -20.99 17.32 9.15
N ASP A 145 -20.05 17.75 9.99
CA ASP A 145 -19.07 16.88 10.64
C ASP A 145 -19.75 15.91 11.60
N ALA A 146 -20.72 16.37 12.40
CA ALA A 146 -21.50 15.51 13.29
C ALA A 146 -22.30 14.46 12.52
N ALA A 147 -22.94 14.87 11.41
CA ALA A 147 -23.67 13.96 10.54
C ALA A 147 -22.74 12.91 9.90
N TYR A 148 -21.55 13.31 9.46
CA TYR A 148 -20.55 12.39 8.92
C TYR A 148 -20.08 11.39 9.98
N ILE A 149 -19.66 11.86 11.15
CA ILE A 149 -19.19 11.01 12.26
C ILE A 149 -20.27 10.01 12.68
N ALA A 150 -21.54 10.44 12.76
CA ALA A 150 -22.65 9.55 13.07
C ALA A 150 -22.87 8.46 12.01
N CYS A 151 -22.46 8.67 10.76
CA CYS A 151 -22.51 7.66 9.70
C CYS A 151 -21.36 6.64 9.78
N VAL A 152 -20.24 6.97 10.44
CA VAL A 152 -19.06 6.09 10.56
C VAL A 152 -18.94 5.52 11.98
N ASP A 153 -20.05 4.99 12.48
CA ASP A 153 -20.11 4.35 13.80
C ASP A 153 -19.21 3.10 13.90
N PRO A 154 -19.03 2.52 15.10
CA PRO A 154 -18.14 1.38 15.29
C PRO A 154 -18.54 0.15 14.45
N ASP A 155 -19.83 -0.02 14.11
CA ASP A 155 -20.27 -1.15 13.28
C ASP A 155 -19.81 -0.97 11.82
N VAL A 156 -19.81 0.27 11.31
CA VAL A 156 -19.16 0.58 10.02
C VAL A 156 -17.66 0.29 10.09
N GLY A 157 -16.98 0.67 11.17
CA GLY A 157 -15.56 0.35 11.37
C GLY A 157 -15.28 -1.16 11.40
N ARG A 158 -16.17 -1.97 11.99
CA ARG A 158 -16.08 -3.45 11.96
C ARG A 158 -16.25 -3.98 10.54
N ALA A 159 -17.23 -3.48 9.80
CA ALA A 159 -17.46 -3.87 8.41
C ALA A 159 -16.24 -3.57 7.54
N VAL A 160 -15.65 -2.37 7.69
CA VAL A 160 -14.41 -1.99 6.99
C VAL A 160 -13.26 -2.93 7.34
N THR A 161 -13.09 -3.29 8.61
CA THR A 161 -12.06 -4.25 9.02
C THR A 161 -12.25 -5.61 8.34
N GLY A 162 -13.51 -6.06 8.18
CA GLY A 162 -13.85 -7.27 7.42
C GLY A 162 -13.39 -7.18 5.96
N VAL A 163 -13.68 -6.05 5.29
CA VAL A 163 -13.25 -5.81 3.90
C VAL A 163 -11.72 -5.82 3.78
N LEU A 164 -11.02 -5.15 4.70
CA LEU A 164 -9.55 -5.12 4.71
C LEU A 164 -8.95 -6.52 4.92
N HIS A 165 -9.58 -7.35 5.77
CA HIS A 165 -9.14 -8.72 6.01
C HIS A 165 -9.35 -9.63 4.80
N GLU A 166 -10.52 -9.55 4.15
CA GLU A 166 -10.81 -10.33 2.94
C GLU A 166 -9.89 -9.92 1.78
N ALA A 167 -9.64 -8.62 1.62
CA ALA A 167 -8.67 -8.11 0.65
C ALA A 167 -7.26 -8.57 0.98
N PHE A 168 -6.86 -8.57 2.26
CA PHE A 168 -5.58 -9.11 2.70
C PHE A 168 -5.44 -10.58 2.33
N ASP A 169 -6.43 -11.42 2.64
CA ASP A 169 -6.36 -12.85 2.36
C ASP A 169 -6.21 -13.12 0.86
N THR A 170 -6.95 -12.37 0.02
CA THR A 170 -6.85 -12.44 -1.44
C THR A 170 -5.47 -12.03 -1.92
N VAL A 171 -5.02 -10.83 -1.55
CA VAL A 171 -3.72 -10.27 -1.93
C VAL A 171 -2.60 -11.19 -1.45
N HIS A 172 -2.66 -11.71 -0.23
CA HIS A 172 -1.65 -12.60 0.34
C HIS A 172 -1.58 -13.95 -0.39
N GLN A 173 -2.71 -14.57 -0.70
CA GLN A 173 -2.79 -15.81 -1.48
C GLN A 173 -2.25 -15.62 -2.91
N GLU A 174 -2.45 -14.45 -3.48
CA GLU A 174 -1.94 -14.06 -4.80
C GLU A 174 -0.51 -13.46 -4.75
N HIS A 175 0.24 -13.72 -3.67
CA HIS A 175 1.63 -13.25 -3.52
C HIS A 175 1.78 -11.72 -3.64
N GLY A 176 0.81 -11.00 -3.09
CA GLY A 176 0.71 -9.56 -3.00
C GLY A 176 0.19 -8.87 -4.26
N LEU A 177 -0.32 -9.61 -5.25
CA LEU A 177 -0.95 -9.05 -6.45
C LEU A 177 -2.25 -8.28 -6.12
N VAL A 178 -2.43 -7.15 -6.80
CA VAL A 178 -3.61 -6.28 -6.69
C VAL A 178 -4.16 -6.11 -8.09
N GLU A 179 -4.99 -7.07 -8.53
CA GLU A 179 -5.50 -7.09 -9.90
C GLU A 179 -6.96 -6.66 -10.00
N THR A 180 -7.67 -6.63 -8.86
CA THR A 180 -9.09 -6.28 -8.81
C THR A 180 -9.30 -4.84 -8.33
N SER A 181 -10.37 -4.22 -8.82
CA SER A 181 -10.80 -2.90 -8.32
C SER A 181 -11.14 -2.91 -6.84
N LEU A 182 -11.58 -4.06 -6.30
CA LEU A 182 -11.86 -4.24 -4.88
C LEU A 182 -10.58 -4.25 -4.03
N ALA A 183 -9.54 -4.99 -4.44
CA ALA A 183 -8.27 -5.01 -3.75
C ALA A 183 -7.58 -3.64 -3.76
N GLN A 184 -7.68 -2.91 -4.89
CA GLN A 184 -7.16 -1.53 -4.96
C GLN A 184 -7.95 -0.59 -4.05
N ALA A 185 -9.28 -0.64 -4.05
CA ALA A 185 -10.10 0.19 -3.15
C ALA A 185 -9.82 -0.11 -1.67
N ALA A 186 -9.57 -1.36 -1.31
CA ALA A 186 -9.17 -1.75 0.03
C ALA A 186 -7.79 -1.19 0.42
N LEU A 187 -6.85 -1.11 -0.53
CA LEU A 187 -5.55 -0.47 -0.30
C LEU A 187 -5.67 1.04 -0.14
N ASP A 188 -6.48 1.70 -0.96
CA ASP A 188 -6.74 3.13 -0.84
C ASP A 188 -7.37 3.44 0.53
N LEU A 189 -8.26 2.57 1.00
CA LEU A 189 -8.84 2.64 2.35
C LEU A 189 -7.79 2.41 3.45
N ALA A 190 -6.90 1.44 3.27
CA ALA A 190 -5.81 1.19 4.20
C ALA A 190 -4.87 2.40 4.31
N ASP A 191 -4.48 2.98 3.18
CA ASP A 191 -3.64 4.17 3.13
C ASP A 191 -4.35 5.38 3.80
N ALA A 192 -5.66 5.56 3.59
CA ALA A 192 -6.45 6.59 4.27
C ALA A 192 -6.51 6.40 5.80
N ILE A 193 -6.59 5.15 6.28
CA ILE A 193 -6.60 4.82 7.71
C ILE A 193 -5.23 5.08 8.35
N LEU A 194 -4.14 4.75 7.65
CA LEU A 194 -2.78 4.93 8.16
C LEU A 194 -2.37 6.40 8.13
N GLY A 195 -2.90 7.18 7.19
CA GLY A 195 -2.53 8.58 6.96
C GLY A 195 -1.20 8.69 6.18
N PRO A 196 -0.85 9.89 5.69
CA PRO A 196 0.44 10.10 5.03
C PRO A 196 1.58 9.82 6.03
N GLU A 197 2.61 9.08 5.59
CA GLU A 197 3.81 8.81 6.38
C GLU A 197 4.45 10.14 6.82
N GLY A 198 4.18 10.61 8.06
CA GLY A 198 4.78 11.83 8.60
C GLY A 198 3.96 12.65 9.62
N GLU A 199 2.68 12.36 9.84
CA GLU A 199 1.81 13.20 10.70
C GLU A 199 1.27 12.50 11.97
N ARG A 200 2.00 11.52 12.52
CA ARG A 200 1.69 10.93 13.84
C ARG A 200 2.81 11.15 14.84
#